data_AF-A0A2S9FPZ5-F1
#
_entry.id   AF-A0A2S9FPZ5-F1
#
_cell.length_a   1.000
_cell.length_b   1.000
_cell.length_c   1.000
_cell.angle_alpha   90.00
_cell.angle_beta   90.00
_cell.angle_gamma   90.00
#
_symmetry.space_group_name_H-M   'P 1'
#
loop_
_entity.id
_entity.type
_entity.pdbx_description
1 polymer ?
#
loop_
_entity_poly.entity_id
_entity_poly.type
_entity_poly.pdbx_seq_one_letter_code
_entity_poly.pdbx_strand_id
1 'polypeptide(L)'
;MSAMLDRLAAAQRATTNSLQAAQDFAANAAHELRTPLTAMRADLDTLRIHNLPAEEREEVVGDLSRAQRRVEGIITALGQLASGQLAQAEDREVIDLTDMLDRVARE
;
A
#
# COMPACT_ATOMS: atom_id res chain seq x y z
N MET A 1 29.31 12.15 -33.14
CA MET A 1 28.86 10.75 -33.11
C MET A 1 28.87 10.17 -31.71
N SER A 2 29.97 10.27 -30.94
CA SER A 2 30.05 9.82 -29.53
C SER A 2 28.92 10.36 -28.64
N ALA A 3 28.67 11.67 -28.68
CA ALA A 3 27.64 12.29 -27.83
C ALA A 3 26.19 11.78 -28.08
N MET A 4 25.87 11.34 -29.30
CA MET A 4 24.55 10.72 -29.58
C MET A 4 24.49 9.28 -29.04
N LEU A 5 25.58 8.52 -29.14
CA LEU A 5 25.68 7.18 -28.55
C LEU A 5 25.63 7.24 -27.02
N ASP A 6 26.28 8.22 -26.41
CA ASP A 6 26.23 8.43 -24.96
C ASP A 6 24.81 8.76 -24.47
N ARG A 7 24.08 9.59 -25.20
CA ARG A 7 22.66 9.89 -24.92
C ARG A 7 21.76 8.66 -25.08
N LEU A 8 21.97 7.88 -26.13
CA LEU A 8 21.20 6.64 -26.34
C LEU A 8 21.47 5.64 -25.22
N ALA A 9 22.73 5.46 -24.82
CA ALA A 9 23.11 4.59 -23.71
C ALA A 9 22.56 5.08 -22.36
N ALA A 10 22.52 6.40 -22.13
CA ALA A 10 21.90 6.98 -20.94
C ALA A 10 20.38 6.77 -20.92
N ALA A 11 19.71 6.97 -22.06
CA ALA A 11 18.28 6.72 -22.20
C ALA A 11 17.92 5.24 -21.99
N GLN A 12 18.69 4.31 -22.57
CA GLN A 12 18.50 2.89 -22.32
C GLN A 12 18.67 2.53 -20.84
N ARG A 13 19.72 3.04 -20.18
CA ARG A 13 19.92 2.84 -18.75
C ARG A 13 18.76 3.37 -17.91
N ALA A 14 18.27 4.56 -18.22
CA ALA A 14 17.12 5.15 -17.52
C ALA A 14 15.86 4.27 -17.67
N THR A 15 15.59 3.75 -18.88
CA THR A 15 14.46 2.84 -19.12
C THR A 15 14.61 1.53 -18.36
N THR A 16 15.79 0.90 -18.41
CA THR A 16 16.06 -0.35 -17.68
C THR A 16 15.91 -0.15 -16.16
N ASN A 17 16.46 0.94 -15.63
CA ASN A 17 16.33 1.26 -14.20
C ASN A 17 14.87 1.48 -13.79
N SER A 18 14.09 2.18 -14.63
CA SER A 18 12.67 2.42 -14.37
C SER A 18 11.86 1.11 -14.40
N LEU A 19 12.17 0.22 -15.34
CA LEU A 19 11.55 -1.10 -15.41
C LEU A 19 11.88 -1.95 -14.18
N GLN A 20 13.14 -1.98 -13.76
CA GLN A 20 13.56 -2.71 -12.55
C GLN A 20 12.81 -2.18 -11.31
N ALA A 21 12.76 -0.85 -11.14
CA ALA A 21 12.04 -0.24 -10.03
C ALA A 21 10.54 -0.60 -10.03
N ALA A 22 9.91 -0.65 -11.21
CA ALA A 22 8.51 -1.06 -11.33
C ALA A 22 8.30 -2.55 -10.99
N GLN A 23 9.25 -3.42 -11.37
CA GLN A 23 9.20 -4.85 -11.04
C GLN A 23 9.40 -5.10 -9.54
N ASP A 24 10.40 -4.46 -8.93
CA ASP A 24 10.66 -4.56 -7.48
C ASP A 24 9.46 -4.05 -6.69
N PHE A 25 8.86 -2.95 -7.15
CA PHE A 25 7.64 -2.41 -6.58
C PHE A 25 6.47 -3.40 -6.65
N ALA A 26 6.20 -3.97 -7.84
CA ALA A 26 5.15 -4.97 -8.01
C ALA A 26 5.36 -6.21 -7.13
N ALA A 27 6.61 -6.67 -6.99
CA ALA A 27 6.96 -7.79 -6.13
C ALA A 27 6.66 -7.49 -4.65
N ASN A 28 7.05 -6.31 -4.17
CA ASN A 28 6.77 -5.87 -2.79
C ASN A 28 5.27 -5.75 -2.54
N ALA A 29 4.54 -5.13 -3.47
CA ALA A 29 3.09 -5.00 -3.37
C ALA A 29 2.38 -6.35 -3.33
N ALA A 30 2.78 -7.30 -4.18
CA ALA A 30 2.22 -8.65 -4.17
C ALA A 30 2.48 -9.37 -2.83
N HIS A 31 3.66 -9.16 -2.23
CA HIS A 31 3.99 -9.72 -0.93
C HIS A 31 3.12 -9.11 0.18
N GLU A 32 3.02 -7.79 0.21
CA GLU A 32 2.21 -7.05 1.19
C GLU A 32 0.71 -7.35 1.08
N LEU A 33 0.20 -7.62 -0.12
CA LEU A 33 -1.21 -8.01 -0.32
C LEU A 33 -1.48 -9.46 0.10
N ARG A 34 -0.51 -10.37 -0.05
CA ARG A 34 -0.71 -11.78 0.26
C ARG A 34 -1.04 -12.01 1.73
N THR A 35 -0.38 -11.28 2.63
CA THR A 35 -0.57 -11.40 4.09
C THR A 35 -1.99 -11.08 4.54
N PRO A 36 -2.54 -9.87 4.29
CA PRO A 36 -3.91 -9.54 4.70
C PRO A 36 -4.94 -10.39 3.96
N LEU A 37 -4.74 -10.76 2.69
CA LEU A 37 -5.65 -11.69 2.00
C LEU A 37 -5.66 -13.08 2.64
N THR A 38 -4.51 -13.55 3.12
CA THR A 38 -4.42 -14.83 3.85
C THR A 38 -5.15 -14.74 5.20
N ALA A 39 -5.01 -13.63 5.92
CA ALA A 39 -5.75 -13.38 7.16
C ALA A 39 -7.26 -13.34 6.91
N MET A 40 -7.73 -12.55 5.94
CA MET A 40 -9.14 -12.48 5.56
C MET A 40 -9.71 -13.86 5.22
N ARG A 41 -8.95 -14.70 4.52
CA ARG A 41 -9.37 -16.06 4.20
C ARG A 41 -9.53 -16.91 5.46
N ALA A 42 -8.58 -16.84 6.40
CA ALA A 42 -8.67 -17.56 7.67
C ALA A 42 -9.88 -17.10 8.50
N ASP A 43 -10.13 -15.79 8.57
CA ASP A 43 -11.28 -15.22 9.28
C ASP A 43 -12.61 -15.69 8.65
N LEU A 44 -12.70 -15.68 7.33
CA LEU A 44 -13.87 -16.18 6.60
C LEU A 44 -14.08 -17.69 6.79
N ASP A 45 -13.01 -18.48 6.76
CA ASP A 45 -13.09 -19.92 7.02
C ASP A 45 -13.57 -20.19 8.46
N THR A 46 -13.07 -19.43 9.44
CA THR A 46 -13.52 -19.47 10.84
C THR A 46 -15.02 -19.16 10.97
N LEU A 47 -15.48 -18.06 10.36
CA LEU A 47 -16.89 -17.65 10.36
C LEU A 47 -17.83 -18.64 9.67
N ARG A 48 -17.33 -19.40 8.69
CA ARG A 48 -18.11 -20.38 7.92
C ARG A 48 -18.20 -21.75 8.59
N ILE A 49 -17.14 -22.17 9.28
CA ILE A 49 -17.02 -23.52 9.86
C ILE A 49 -17.58 -23.57 11.28
N HIS A 50 -17.38 -22.51 12.07
CA HIS A 50 -17.71 -22.51 13.49
C HIS A 50 -19.02 -21.75 13.77
N ASN A 51 -19.85 -22.31 14.66
CA ASN A 51 -20.99 -21.60 15.24
C ASN A 51 -20.52 -20.80 16.45
N LEU A 52 -19.92 -19.64 16.18
CA LEU A 52 -19.34 -18.78 17.21
C LEU A 52 -20.42 -18.06 18.04
N PRO A 53 -20.19 -17.84 19.34
CA PRO A 53 -20.92 -16.85 20.12
C PRO A 53 -20.89 -15.47 19.45
N ALA A 54 -21.89 -14.62 19.74
CA ALA A 54 -22.00 -13.31 19.11
C ALA A 54 -20.77 -12.43 19.31
N GLU A 55 -20.18 -12.43 20.52
CA GLU A 55 -19.00 -11.61 20.85
C GLU A 55 -17.76 -12.03 20.06
N GLU A 56 -17.46 -13.33 20.00
CA GLU A 56 -16.33 -13.87 19.20
C GLU A 56 -16.55 -13.64 17.69
N ARG A 57 -17.79 -13.75 17.21
CA ARG A 57 -18.13 -13.44 15.82
C ARG A 57 -17.82 -11.97 15.49
N GLU A 58 -18.18 -11.04 16.37
CA GLU A 58 -17.89 -9.61 16.19
C GLU A 58 -16.39 -9.33 16.19
N GLU A 59 -15.61 -10.02 17.02
CA GLU A 59 -14.15 -9.91 17.02
C GLU A 59 -13.55 -10.34 15.66
N VAL A 60 -13.94 -11.51 15.16
CA VAL A 60 -13.45 -12.03 13.86
C VAL A 60 -13.89 -11.14 12.70
N VAL A 61 -15.12 -10.59 12.73
CA VAL A 61 -15.57 -9.61 11.74
C VAL A 61 -14.76 -8.31 11.84
N GLY A 62 -14.39 -7.90 13.05
CA GLY A 62 -13.49 -6.78 13.30
C GLY A 62 -12.11 -6.99 12.69
N ASP A 63 -11.52 -8.18 12.85
CA ASP A 63 -10.24 -8.56 12.24
C ASP A 63 -10.32 -8.59 10.71
N LEU A 64 -11.37 -9.21 10.16
CA LEU A 64 -11.63 -9.23 8.72
C LEU A 64 -11.70 -7.81 8.14
N SER A 65 -12.40 -6.91 8.84
CA SER A 65 -12.53 -5.49 8.45
C SER A 65 -11.21 -4.72 8.57
N ARG A 66 -10.34 -5.05 9.53
CA ARG A 66 -8.98 -4.49 9.62
C ARG A 66 -8.11 -4.95 8.46
N ALA A 67 -8.14 -6.24 8.15
CA ALA A 67 -7.36 -6.82 7.05
C ALA A 67 -7.81 -6.28 5.69
N GLN A 68 -9.12 -6.14 5.47
CA GLN A 68 -9.68 -5.53 4.26
C GLN A 68 -9.24 -4.06 4.08
N ARG A 69 -9.32 -3.23 5.13
CA ARG A 69 -8.80 -1.85 5.08
C ARG A 69 -7.31 -1.79 4.73
N ARG A 70 -6.52 -2.76 5.19
CA ARG A 70 -5.09 -2.84 4.84
C ARG A 70 -4.90 -3.16 3.34
N VAL A 71 -5.69 -4.06 2.77
CA VAL A 71 -5.71 -4.33 1.32
C VAL A 71 -6.04 -3.05 0.54
N GLU A 72 -7.08 -2.33 0.95
CA GLU A 72 -7.48 -1.07 0.31
C GLU A 72 -6.35 -0.04 0.35
N GLY A 73 -5.71 0.16 1.50
CA GLY A 73 -4.58 1.07 1.64
C GLY A 73 -3.41 0.74 0.71
N ILE A 74 -3.09 -0.56 0.55
CA ILE A 74 -2.04 -0.99 -0.39
C ILE A 74 -2.46 -0.69 -1.83
N ILE A 75 -3.71 -0.96 -2.21
CA ILE A 75 -4.22 -0.66 -3.57
C ILE A 75 -4.22 0.85 -3.84
N THR A 76 -4.59 1.67 -2.87
CA THR A 76 -4.52 3.14 -3.00
C THR A 76 -3.08 3.61 -3.20
N ALA A 77 -2.14 3.13 -2.38
CA ALA A 77 -0.72 3.46 -2.53
C ALA A 77 -0.17 3.02 -3.90
N LEU A 78 -0.59 1.84 -4.39
CA LEU A 78 -0.27 1.35 -5.74
C LEU A 78 -0.78 2.31 -6.83
N GLY A 79 -2.02 2.78 -6.72
CA GLY A 79 -2.60 3.74 -7.66
C GLY A 79 -1.85 5.08 -7.67
N GLN A 80 -1.52 5.61 -6.49
CA GLN A 80 -0.75 6.86 -6.37
C GLN A 80 0.63 6.73 -7.00
N LEU A 81 1.33 5.61 -6.75
CA LEU A 81 2.63 5.32 -7.34
C LEU A 81 2.57 5.20 -8.86
N ALA A 82 1.58 4.48 -9.40
CA ALA A 82 1.40 4.33 -10.85
C ALA A 82 1.07 5.66 -11.55
N SER A 83 0.35 6.57 -10.87
CA SER A 83 -0.02 7.88 -11.41
C SER A 83 1.12 8.92 -11.37
N GLY A 84 2.25 8.61 -10.73
CA GLY A 84 3.35 9.54 -10.53
C GLY A 84 3.05 10.65 -9.49
N GLN A 85 1.94 10.54 -8.76
CA GLN A 85 1.57 11.45 -7.66
C GLN A 85 2.32 11.12 -6.36
N LEU A 86 3.62 10.84 -6.47
CA LEU A 86 4.48 10.80 -5.31
C LEU A 86 4.71 12.24 -4.86
N ALA A 87 4.26 12.57 -3.64
CA ALA A 87 4.53 13.84 -3.02
C ALA A 87 6.03 14.18 -3.15
N GLN A 88 6.33 15.26 -3.85
CA GLN A 88 7.68 15.80 -3.96
C GLN A 88 8.11 16.29 -2.58
N ALA A 89 9.42 16.48 -2.39
CA ALA A 89 9.91 17.11 -1.16
C ALA A 89 9.29 18.51 -0.95
N GLU A 90 8.92 19.17 -2.04
CA GLU A 90 8.26 20.47 -2.14
C GLU A 90 6.81 20.44 -1.62
N ASP A 91 6.14 19.28 -1.68
CA ASP A 91 4.77 19.09 -1.20
C ASP A 91 4.69 18.85 0.32
N ARG A 92 5.84 18.79 1.00
CA ARG A 92 5.91 18.51 2.44
C ARG A 92 5.89 19.82 3.23
N GLU A 93 4.92 19.96 4.13
CA GLU A 93 4.86 21.06 5.09
C GLU A 93 5.21 20.60 6.51
N VAL A 94 5.68 21.53 7.34
CA VAL A 94 5.88 21.29 8.78
C VAL A 94 4.52 21.33 9.45
N ILE A 95 4.14 20.23 10.10
CA ILE A 95 2.86 20.10 10.80
C ILE A 95 3.10 20.14 12.31
N ASP A 96 2.31 20.93 13.05
CA ASP A 96 2.25 20.84 14.51
C ASP A 96 1.41 19.63 14.92
N LEU A 97 2.10 18.60 15.44
CA LEU A 97 1.47 17.37 15.93
C LEU A 97 0.45 17.62 17.04
N THR A 98 0.67 18.64 17.88
CA THR A 98 -0.24 18.98 18.98
C THR A 98 -1.58 19.46 18.43
N ASP A 99 -1.54 20.41 17.48
CA ASP A 99 -2.75 20.94 16.83
C ASP A 99 -3.48 19.87 16.01
N MET A 100 -2.74 18.98 15.35
CA MET A 100 -3.33 17.84 14.64
C MET A 100 -4.09 16.89 15.58
N LEU A 101 -3.50 16.55 16.73
CA LEU A 101 -4.14 15.68 17.73
C LEU A 101 -5.36 16.34 18.35
N ASP A 102 -5.28 17.64 18.65
CA ASP A 102 -6.40 18.43 19.18
C ASP A 102 -7.58 18.49 18.21
N ARG A 103 -7.33 18.52 16.90
CA ARG A 103 -8.39 18.46 15.88
C ARG A 103 -9.06 17.09 15.83
N VAL A 104 -8.28 16.00 15.83
CA VAL A 104 -8.83 14.63 15.80
C VAL A 104 -9.63 14.32 17.06
N ALA A 105 -9.23 14.83 18.22
CA ALA A 105 -9.96 14.61 19.47
C ALA A 105 -11.32 15.33 19.56
N ARG A 106 -11.60 16.26 18.63
CA ARG A 106 -12.86 17.01 18.55
C ARG A 106 -13.87 16.45 17.54
N GLU A 107 -13.44 15.52 16.69
CA GLU A 107 -14.29 14.75 15.76
C GLU A 107 -14.73 13.43 16.39
#